data_AF-A0A915KMH7-F1
#
_entry.id   AF-A0A915KMH7-F1
#
_cell.length_a   1.000
_cell.length_b   1.000
_cell.length_c   1.000
_cell.angle_alpha   90.00
_cell.angle_beta   90.00
_cell.angle_gamma   90.00
#
_symmetry.space_group_name_H-M   'P 1'
#
loop_
_entity.id
_entity.type
_entity.pdbx_description
1 polymer ?
#
loop_
_entity_poly.entity_id
_entity_poly.type
_entity_poly.pdbx_seq_one_letter_code
_entity_poly.pdbx_strand_id
1 'polypeptide(L)'
;MASPYNPAQTGNYEFALKLAKNLSESEDGSDQKTNLFFSPASISLVLAMCQYGADGQTKRQMEEKIFGPDSKGEEISRWIIETLKLELESKKSQVYVLKFANRIYANANLSLKTTFVDEIVQIFKSTALNVDFGKNGDKTADEINAWVEEVTNHRIKDLVPKGLLNAETSTLLVDEKGTEAAAASFAKMVPQCLFISNEGPKVFTADHPFLFILKAGGYEHEATILFLGEFYGRDRQS
;
A
#
# COMPACT_ATOMS: atom_id res chain seq x y z
N MET A 1 -27.64 4.10 -10.31
CA MET A 1 -27.65 5.12 -9.23
C MET A 1 -26.21 5.52 -8.99
N ALA A 2 -25.91 6.81 -8.82
CA ALA A 2 -24.57 7.21 -8.38
C ALA A 2 -24.34 6.66 -6.96
N SER A 3 -23.12 6.18 -6.68
CA SER A 3 -22.74 5.79 -5.32
C SER A 3 -22.95 6.97 -4.38
N PRO A 4 -23.50 6.78 -3.16
CA PRO A 4 -23.57 7.85 -2.18
C PRO A 4 -22.17 8.44 -1.93
N TYR A 5 -22.11 9.73 -1.61
CA TYR A 5 -20.85 10.41 -1.30
C TYR A 5 -20.20 9.78 -0.07
N ASN A 6 -18.97 9.29 -0.22
CA ASN A 6 -18.13 8.87 0.89
C ASN A 6 -16.90 9.78 1.02
N PRO A 7 -16.80 10.54 2.12
CA PRO A 7 -15.67 11.42 2.36
C PRO A 7 -14.33 10.68 2.47
N ALA A 8 -14.30 9.48 3.06
CA ALA A 8 -13.08 8.67 3.20
C ALA A 8 -12.58 8.17 1.85
N GLN A 9 -13.48 7.73 0.97
CA GLN A 9 -13.12 7.39 -0.41
C GLN A 9 -12.53 8.61 -1.13
N THR A 10 -13.24 9.74 -1.05
CA THR A 10 -12.85 10.99 -1.71
C THR A 10 -11.51 11.49 -1.21
N GLY A 11 -11.28 11.50 0.10
CA GLY A 11 -10.02 11.89 0.73
C GLY A 11 -8.85 11.02 0.28
N ASN A 12 -9.02 9.69 0.23
CA ASN A 12 -7.98 8.80 -0.28
C ASN A 12 -7.67 9.02 -1.76
N TYR A 13 -8.67 9.34 -2.57
CA TYR A 13 -8.48 9.63 -4.00
C TYR A 13 -7.76 10.96 -4.22
N GLU A 14 -8.15 12.00 -3.50
CA GLU A 14 -7.45 13.28 -3.53
C GLU A 14 -6.00 13.14 -3.08
N PHE A 15 -5.75 12.41 -2.00
CA PHE A 15 -4.41 12.10 -1.53
C PHE A 15 -3.60 11.40 -2.62
N ALA A 16 -4.16 10.35 -3.25
CA ALA A 16 -3.50 9.61 -4.32
C ALA A 16 -3.10 10.50 -5.50
N LEU A 17 -3.99 11.39 -5.94
CA LEU A 17 -3.73 12.30 -7.06
C LEU A 17 -2.70 13.39 -6.71
N LYS A 18 -2.79 13.98 -5.52
CA LYS A 18 -1.80 14.96 -5.03
C LYS A 18 -0.42 14.32 -4.90
N LEU A 19 -0.35 13.10 -4.37
CA LEU A 19 0.89 12.36 -4.25
C LEU A 19 1.47 11.99 -5.61
N ALA A 20 0.64 11.49 -6.54
CA ALA A 20 1.07 11.20 -7.91
C ALA A 20 1.70 12.42 -8.56
N LYS A 21 1.02 13.57 -8.50
CA LYS A 21 1.52 14.84 -9.04
C LYS A 21 2.90 15.19 -8.46
N ASN A 22 3.04 15.15 -7.14
CA ASN A 22 4.28 15.50 -6.47
C ASN A 22 5.43 14.52 -6.79
N LEU A 23 5.15 13.24 -6.98
CA LEU A 23 6.15 12.23 -7.34
C LEU A 23 6.55 12.29 -8.82
N SER A 24 5.64 12.75 -9.69
CA SER A 24 5.90 12.92 -11.13
C SER A 24 6.67 14.20 -11.46
N GLU A 25 6.74 15.15 -10.53
CA GLU A 25 7.58 16.36 -10.62
C GLU A 25 9.01 16.01 -10.19
N SER A 26 9.96 15.89 -11.14
CA SER A 26 11.36 15.54 -10.84
C SER A 26 12.10 16.69 -10.15
N GLU A 27 12.88 16.37 -9.11
CA GLU A 27 13.66 17.36 -8.35
C GLU A 27 14.91 17.86 -9.10
N ASP A 28 15.37 17.16 -10.16
CA ASP A 28 16.69 17.40 -10.76
C ASP A 28 16.69 18.17 -12.10
N GLY A 29 15.52 18.56 -12.62
CA GLY A 29 15.42 19.30 -13.88
C GLY A 29 15.90 18.54 -15.12
N SER A 30 16.11 17.22 -15.02
CA SER A 30 16.39 16.36 -16.17
C SER A 30 15.10 16.05 -16.94
N ASP A 31 15.20 16.01 -18.27
CA ASP A 31 14.10 15.57 -19.16
C ASP A 31 13.84 14.05 -19.08
N GLN A 32 14.63 13.29 -18.31
CA GLN A 32 14.48 11.85 -18.16
C GLN A 32 13.42 11.51 -17.11
N LYS A 33 12.20 11.29 -17.59
CA LYS A 33 11.10 10.78 -16.76
C LYS A 33 11.28 9.29 -16.49
N THR A 34 11.25 8.92 -15.22
CA THR A 34 11.34 7.52 -14.77
C THR A 34 9.94 6.92 -14.60
N ASN A 35 9.85 5.59 -14.70
CA ASN A 35 8.59 4.90 -14.43
C ASN A 35 8.22 5.08 -12.94
N LEU A 36 6.99 5.50 -12.67
CA LEU A 36 6.43 5.64 -11.34
C LEU A 36 5.43 4.51 -11.09
N PHE A 37 5.52 3.86 -9.93
CA PHE A 37 4.52 2.89 -9.48
C PHE A 37 4.47 2.88 -7.96
N PHE A 38 3.29 3.14 -7.39
CA PHE A 38 3.10 3.14 -5.95
C PHE A 38 1.67 2.75 -5.56
N SER A 39 1.47 2.46 -4.28
CA SER A 39 0.18 2.12 -3.70
C SER A 39 -0.33 3.24 -2.79
N PRO A 40 -1.22 4.14 -3.26
CA PRO A 40 -1.79 5.19 -2.43
C PRO A 40 -2.49 4.63 -1.19
N ALA A 41 -3.27 3.55 -1.34
CA ALA A 41 -3.97 2.94 -0.23
C ALA A 41 -3.03 2.41 0.86
N SER A 42 -1.83 1.93 0.53
CA SER A 42 -0.85 1.47 1.52
C SER A 42 -0.21 2.63 2.25
N ILE A 43 0.20 3.67 1.51
CA ILE A 43 0.74 4.90 2.11
C ILE A 43 -0.28 5.56 3.03
N SER A 44 -1.56 5.63 2.62
CA SER A 44 -2.65 6.13 3.47
C SER A 44 -2.82 5.34 4.77
N LEU A 45 -2.65 4.00 4.76
CA LEU A 45 -2.74 3.20 5.99
C LEU A 45 -1.58 3.50 6.94
N VAL A 46 -0.35 3.58 6.43
CA VAL A 46 0.82 3.93 7.24
C VAL A 46 0.68 5.33 7.86
N LEU A 47 0.23 6.30 7.06
CA LEU A 47 -0.02 7.66 7.56
C LEU A 47 -1.17 7.69 8.57
N ALA A 48 -2.20 6.86 8.40
CA ALA A 48 -3.26 6.73 9.39
C ALA A 48 -2.72 6.14 10.70
N MET A 49 -1.86 5.10 10.66
CA MET A 49 -1.20 4.57 11.86
C MET A 49 -0.40 5.66 12.60
N CYS A 50 0.33 6.51 11.87
CA CYS A 50 1.01 7.67 12.44
C CYS A 50 0.02 8.65 13.11
N GLN A 51 -1.13 8.90 12.48
CA GLN A 51 -2.17 9.78 13.04
C GLN A 51 -2.76 9.22 14.34
N TYR A 52 -2.95 7.91 14.46
CA TYR A 52 -3.38 7.26 15.70
C TYR A 52 -2.38 7.51 16.86
N GLY A 53 -1.09 7.65 16.55
CA GLY A 53 -0.05 7.97 17.53
C GLY A 53 0.16 9.46 17.78
N ALA A 54 -0.46 10.34 16.97
CA ALA A 54 -0.30 11.78 17.04
C ALA A 54 -1.38 12.45 17.91
N ASP A 55 -1.07 13.61 18.47
CA ASP A 55 -2.01 14.45 19.21
C ASP A 55 -1.78 15.95 18.89
N GLY A 56 -2.68 16.82 19.33
CA GLY A 56 -2.57 18.27 19.21
C GLY A 56 -2.42 18.75 17.76
N GLN A 57 -1.43 19.61 17.52
CA GLN A 57 -1.23 20.23 16.21
C GLN A 57 -0.80 19.22 15.13
N THR A 58 0.00 18.21 15.49
CA THR A 58 0.45 17.19 14.53
C THR A 58 -0.74 16.39 14.01
N LYS A 59 -1.62 15.89 14.91
CA LYS A 59 -2.83 15.17 14.50
C LYS A 59 -3.69 16.01 13.57
N ARG A 60 -3.93 17.27 13.95
CA ARG A 60 -4.74 18.23 13.18
C ARG A 60 -4.16 18.50 11.78
N GLN A 61 -2.85 18.71 11.66
CA GLN A 61 -2.21 18.93 10.37
C GLN A 61 -2.31 17.69 9.47
N MET A 62 -2.19 16.49 10.04
CA MET A 62 -2.39 15.25 9.27
C MET A 62 -3.84 15.15 8.76
N GLU A 63 -4.83 15.43 9.60
CA GLU A 63 -6.24 15.47 9.19
C GLU A 63 -6.44 16.47 8.04
N GLU A 64 -6.09 17.74 8.24
CA GLU A 64 -6.40 18.81 7.30
C GLU A 64 -5.58 18.78 6.00
N LYS A 65 -4.31 18.35 6.05
CA LYS A 65 -3.36 18.50 4.93
C LYS A 65 -3.11 17.22 4.16
N ILE A 66 -3.18 16.07 4.82
CA ILE A 66 -2.93 14.77 4.19
C ILE A 66 -4.24 14.15 3.74
N PHE A 67 -5.20 14.04 4.65
CA PHE A 67 -6.47 13.35 4.41
C PHE A 67 -7.58 14.27 3.88
N GLY A 68 -7.47 15.56 4.15
CA GLY A 68 -8.36 16.60 3.63
C GLY A 68 -9.42 17.03 4.65
N PRO A 69 -10.14 18.13 4.36
CA PRO A 69 -11.03 18.77 5.34
C PRO A 69 -12.24 17.92 5.74
N ASP A 70 -12.70 17.04 4.85
CA ASP A 70 -13.92 16.25 5.02
C ASP A 70 -13.65 14.81 5.45
N SER A 71 -12.40 14.41 5.67
CA SER A 71 -12.08 13.03 6.06
C SER A 71 -10.91 12.93 7.03
N LYS A 72 -10.93 11.88 7.85
CA LYS A 72 -9.86 11.59 8.81
C LYS A 72 -9.11 10.32 8.41
N GLY A 73 -7.85 10.20 8.83
CA GLY A 73 -7.06 8.99 8.61
C GLY A 73 -7.72 7.76 9.25
N GLU A 74 -8.41 7.92 10.38
CA GLU A 74 -9.23 6.87 11.01
C GLU A 74 -10.36 6.36 10.08
N GLU A 75 -11.05 7.26 9.39
CA GLU A 75 -12.15 6.93 8.49
C GLU A 75 -11.64 6.32 7.18
N ILE A 76 -10.57 6.90 6.62
CA ILE A 76 -9.87 6.39 5.44
C ILE A 76 -9.34 4.99 5.70
N SER A 77 -8.64 4.77 6.81
CA SER A 77 -8.06 3.46 7.12
C SER A 77 -9.13 2.39 7.31
N ARG A 78 -10.20 2.70 8.05
CA ARG A 78 -11.34 1.79 8.21
C ARG A 78 -11.96 1.43 6.87
N TRP A 79 -12.26 2.44 6.05
CA TRP A 79 -12.85 2.24 4.72
C TRP A 79 -11.94 1.39 3.81
N ILE A 80 -10.64 1.70 3.73
CA ILE A 80 -9.68 0.89 2.94
C ILE A 80 -9.67 -0.57 3.43
N ILE A 81 -9.59 -0.79 4.74
CA ILE A 81 -9.52 -2.13 5.33
C ILE A 81 -10.82 -2.91 5.06
N GLU A 82 -11.99 -2.28 5.21
CA GLU A 82 -13.29 -2.89 4.96
C GLU A 82 -13.49 -3.22 3.48
N THR A 83 -13.21 -2.28 2.57
CA THR A 83 -13.31 -2.52 1.12
C THR A 83 -12.43 -3.69 0.69
N LEU A 84 -11.21 -3.76 1.20
CA LEU A 84 -10.29 -4.84 0.87
C LEU A 84 -10.69 -6.20 1.49
N LYS A 85 -11.26 -6.21 2.71
CA LYS A 85 -11.83 -7.42 3.32
C LYS A 85 -12.99 -7.98 2.50
N LEU A 86 -13.90 -7.11 2.05
CA LEU A 86 -15.04 -7.52 1.24
C LEU A 86 -14.58 -8.15 -0.08
N GLU A 87 -13.53 -7.61 -0.70
CA GLU A 87 -12.95 -8.19 -1.92
C GLU A 87 -12.35 -9.58 -1.67
N LEU A 88 -11.65 -9.77 -0.55
CA LEU A 88 -11.11 -11.06 -0.13
C LEU A 88 -12.19 -12.11 0.15
N GLU A 89 -13.29 -11.71 0.79
CA GLU A 89 -14.39 -12.61 1.13
C GLU A 89 -15.29 -12.89 -0.08
N SER A 90 -15.27 -12.02 -1.09
CA SER A 90 -15.99 -12.24 -2.33
C SER A 90 -15.33 -13.38 -3.12
N LYS A 91 -15.99 -14.55 -3.16
CA LYS A 91 -15.57 -15.74 -3.94
C LYS A 91 -15.47 -15.52 -5.47
N LYS A 92 -15.64 -14.28 -5.95
CA LYS A 92 -15.55 -13.87 -7.36
C LYS A 92 -14.11 -13.64 -7.81
N SER A 93 -13.18 -13.44 -6.87
CA SER A 93 -11.78 -13.16 -7.18
C SER A 93 -10.91 -14.40 -7.04
N GLN A 94 -11.10 -15.42 -7.90
CA GLN A 94 -10.10 -16.49 -8.07
C GLN A 94 -8.80 -15.98 -8.75
N VAL A 95 -8.77 -14.71 -9.15
CA VAL A 95 -7.72 -14.10 -9.96
C VAL A 95 -6.69 -13.37 -9.12
N TYR A 96 -6.95 -13.08 -7.84
CA TYR A 96 -5.94 -12.44 -6.99
C TYR A 96 -6.07 -12.76 -5.50
N VAL A 97 -4.93 -12.89 -4.82
CA VAL A 97 -4.84 -13.04 -3.36
C VAL A 97 -4.21 -11.77 -2.79
N LEU A 98 -4.91 -11.11 -1.86
CA LEU A 98 -4.37 -9.96 -1.11
C LEU A 98 -3.95 -10.42 0.29
N LYS A 99 -2.67 -10.32 0.61
CA LYS A 99 -2.14 -10.59 1.95
C LYS A 99 -1.89 -9.26 2.66
N PHE A 100 -2.44 -9.12 3.86
CA PHE A 100 -2.15 -8.02 4.76
C PHE A 100 -1.04 -8.41 5.72
N ALA A 101 0.05 -7.66 5.74
CA ALA A 101 1.14 -7.90 6.67
C ALA A 101 1.72 -6.54 7.12
N ASN A 102 1.23 -6.03 8.25
CA ASN A 102 1.69 -4.79 8.85
C ASN A 102 2.59 -5.07 10.05
N ARG A 103 3.70 -4.36 10.19
CA ARG A 103 4.56 -4.39 11.37
C ARG A 103 5.06 -3.02 11.76
N ILE A 104 5.13 -2.79 13.06
CA ILE A 104 5.63 -1.58 13.69
C ILE A 104 6.86 -1.97 14.49
N TYR A 105 7.99 -1.32 14.20
CA TYR A 105 9.22 -1.49 14.95
C TYR A 105 9.53 -0.19 15.68
N ALA A 106 9.54 -0.22 17.00
CA ALA A 106 9.92 0.92 17.83
C ALA A 106 11.28 0.67 18.46
N ASN A 107 12.07 1.73 18.63
CA ASN A 107 13.35 1.63 19.29
C ASN A 107 13.15 1.23 20.77
N ALA A 108 14.02 0.37 21.30
CA ALA A 108 13.90 -0.17 22.66
C ALA A 108 13.98 0.90 23.75
N ASN A 109 14.52 2.09 23.45
CA ASN A 109 14.50 3.24 24.35
C ASN A 109 13.14 3.97 24.40
N LEU A 110 12.16 3.58 23.57
CA LEU A 110 10.81 4.11 23.55
C LEU A 110 9.82 3.14 24.18
N SER A 111 9.03 3.65 25.11
CA SER A 111 7.89 2.93 25.68
C SER A 111 6.61 3.35 24.94
N LEU A 112 6.16 2.50 24.00
CA LEU A 112 4.87 2.70 23.34
C LEU A 112 3.74 2.56 24.37
N LYS A 113 2.75 3.46 24.29
CA LYS A 113 1.54 3.35 25.13
C LYS A 113 0.79 2.08 24.76
N THR A 114 0.43 1.27 25.75
CA THR A 114 -0.32 0.03 25.53
C THR A 114 -1.62 0.26 24.77
N THR A 115 -2.35 1.33 25.10
CA THR A 115 -3.60 1.70 24.40
C THR A 115 -3.38 1.95 22.90
N PHE A 116 -2.28 2.62 22.54
CA PHE A 116 -1.93 2.85 21.13
C PHE A 116 -1.61 1.52 20.43
N VAL A 117 -0.80 0.66 21.05
CA VAL A 117 -0.47 -0.66 20.51
C VAL A 117 -1.72 -1.53 20.33
N ASP A 118 -2.62 -1.55 21.30
CA ASP A 118 -3.84 -2.33 21.24
C ASP A 118 -4.76 -1.85 20.09
N GLU A 119 -4.93 -0.54 19.95
CA GLU A 119 -5.75 0.05 18.87
C GLU A 119 -5.20 -0.29 17.48
N ILE A 120 -3.90 -0.05 17.24
CA ILE A 120 -3.31 -0.27 15.91
C ILE A 120 -3.21 -1.76 15.56
N VAL A 121 -2.95 -2.64 16.53
CA VAL A 121 -2.97 -4.10 16.32
C VAL A 121 -4.38 -4.56 15.96
N GLN A 122 -5.41 -4.05 16.64
CA GLN A 122 -6.79 -4.43 16.36
C GLN A 122 -7.29 -3.95 15.00
N ILE A 123 -7.03 -2.68 14.68
CA ILE A 123 -7.52 -2.01 13.45
C ILE A 123 -6.76 -2.54 12.24
N PHE A 124 -5.43 -2.48 12.25
CA PHE A 124 -4.60 -2.77 11.09
C PHE A 124 -4.14 -4.23 10.99
N LYS A 125 -4.55 -5.09 11.94
CA LYS A 125 -4.06 -6.48 12.07
C LYS A 125 -2.53 -6.54 12.04
N SER A 126 -1.92 -5.57 12.71
CA SER A 126 -0.47 -5.36 12.75
C SER A 126 0.16 -6.07 13.96
N THR A 127 1.48 -6.09 14.01
CA THR A 127 2.27 -6.45 15.20
C THR A 127 3.22 -5.31 15.55
N ALA A 128 3.37 -5.00 16.84
CA ALA A 128 4.37 -4.05 17.33
C ALA A 128 5.53 -4.78 18.00
N LEU A 129 6.76 -4.39 17.66
CA LEU A 129 8.00 -4.97 18.15
C LEU A 129 8.93 -3.86 18.67
N ASN A 130 9.53 -4.08 19.84
CA ASN A 130 10.57 -3.20 20.36
C ASN A 130 11.95 -3.76 20.03
N VAL A 131 12.81 -2.95 19.43
CA VAL A 131 14.12 -3.34 18.92
C VAL A 131 15.17 -2.30 19.32
N ASP A 132 16.29 -2.74 19.89
CA ASP A 132 17.45 -1.86 20.07
C ASP A 132 18.18 -1.70 18.72
N PHE A 133 17.77 -0.70 17.93
CA PHE A 133 18.36 -0.43 16.62
C PHE A 133 19.83 -0.01 16.71
N GLY A 134 20.26 0.60 17.83
CA GLY A 134 21.65 0.99 18.02
C GLY A 134 22.59 -0.21 18.04
N LYS A 135 22.15 -1.34 18.60
CA LYS A 135 22.93 -2.59 18.62
C LYS A 135 22.59 -3.55 17.50
N ASN A 136 21.34 -3.55 17.04
CA ASN A 136 20.82 -4.59 16.14
C ASN A 136 20.33 -4.05 14.79
N GLY A 137 20.54 -2.77 14.46
CA GLY A 137 19.97 -2.12 13.27
C GLY A 137 20.12 -2.91 11.99
N ASP A 138 21.35 -3.31 11.66
CA ASP A 138 21.62 -4.11 10.45
C ASP A 138 21.00 -5.52 10.50
N LYS A 139 20.99 -6.16 11.66
CA LYS A 139 20.34 -7.46 11.85
C LYS A 139 18.83 -7.34 11.67
N THR A 140 18.23 -6.29 12.21
CA THR A 140 16.81 -6.01 12.05
C THR A 140 16.45 -5.65 10.62
N ALA A 141 17.31 -4.95 9.90
CA ALA A 141 17.15 -4.73 8.46
C ALA A 141 17.11 -6.07 7.70
N ASP A 142 17.98 -7.03 8.02
CA ASP A 142 17.93 -8.38 7.41
C ASP A 142 16.63 -9.11 7.74
N GLU A 143 16.19 -9.06 9.01
CA GLU A 143 14.95 -9.70 9.45
C GLU A 143 13.72 -9.11 8.76
N ILE A 144 13.69 -7.78 8.58
CA ILE A 144 12.63 -7.10 7.84
C ILE A 144 12.67 -7.51 6.37
N ASN A 145 13.84 -7.44 5.72
CA ASN A 145 13.97 -7.79 4.31
C ASN A 145 13.60 -9.25 4.03
N ALA A 146 14.02 -10.19 4.88
CA ALA A 146 13.66 -11.60 4.76
C ALA A 146 12.15 -11.82 4.93
N TRP A 147 11.53 -11.13 5.89
CA TRP A 147 10.07 -11.21 6.08
C TRP A 147 9.29 -10.59 4.91
N VAL A 148 9.69 -9.40 4.45
CA VAL A 148 9.10 -8.71 3.28
C VAL A 148 9.23 -9.59 2.03
N GLU A 149 10.41 -10.17 1.82
CA GLU A 149 10.66 -11.06 0.69
C GLU A 149 9.72 -12.28 0.72
N GLU A 150 9.57 -12.92 1.89
CA GLU A 150 8.66 -14.07 2.06
C GLU A 150 7.19 -13.68 1.79
N VAL A 151 6.69 -12.59 2.39
CA VAL A 151 5.28 -12.21 2.24
C VAL A 151 4.94 -11.70 0.83
N THR A 152 5.95 -11.24 0.08
CA THR A 152 5.83 -10.76 -1.31
C THR A 152 6.13 -11.84 -2.35
N ASN A 153 6.31 -13.11 -1.94
CA ASN A 153 6.71 -14.22 -2.81
C ASN A 153 7.99 -13.90 -3.60
N HIS A 154 9.01 -13.38 -2.92
CA HIS A 154 10.34 -13.02 -3.43
C HIS A 154 10.38 -11.87 -4.46
N ARG A 155 9.35 -11.02 -4.51
CA ARG A 155 9.26 -9.90 -5.47
C ARG A 155 9.88 -8.60 -4.97
N ILE A 156 9.77 -8.33 -3.67
CA ILE A 156 10.41 -7.16 -3.03
C ILE A 156 11.61 -7.67 -2.24
N LYS A 157 12.77 -7.08 -2.50
CA LYS A 157 14.04 -7.41 -1.86
C LYS A 157 14.72 -6.13 -1.41
N ASP A 158 15.52 -6.24 -0.37
CA ASP A 158 16.38 -5.15 0.12
C ASP A 158 15.62 -3.84 0.39
N LEU A 159 14.38 -3.93 0.91
CA LEU A 159 13.52 -2.78 1.23
C LEU A 159 14.20 -1.83 2.22
N VAL A 160 14.85 -2.38 3.24
CA VAL A 160 15.57 -1.64 4.28
C VAL A 160 17.07 -1.79 4.04
N PRO A 161 17.76 -0.76 3.54
CA PRO A 161 19.20 -0.81 3.35
C PRO A 161 19.95 -0.86 4.69
N LYS A 162 21.13 -1.46 4.65
CA LYS A 162 22.08 -1.47 5.78
C LYS A 162 22.44 -0.06 6.21
N GLY A 163 22.63 0.13 7.51
CA GLY A 163 22.93 1.43 8.12
C GLY A 163 21.76 2.40 8.22
N LEU A 164 20.59 2.12 7.62
CA LEU A 164 19.40 2.98 7.75
C LEU A 164 18.85 2.99 9.18
N LEU A 165 18.83 1.82 9.83
CA LEU A 165 18.36 1.68 11.22
C LEU A 165 19.54 1.83 12.17
N ASN A 166 19.47 2.83 13.05
CA ASN A 166 20.52 3.16 14.01
C ASN A 166 19.92 3.67 15.34
N ALA A 167 20.79 4.10 16.26
CA ALA A 167 20.36 4.55 17.59
C ALA A 167 19.43 5.78 17.57
N GLU A 168 19.46 6.61 16.51
CA GLU A 168 18.61 7.78 16.33
C GLU A 168 17.27 7.44 15.65
N THR A 169 17.15 6.24 15.07
CA THR A 169 15.88 5.77 14.51
C THR A 169 14.88 5.56 15.65
N SER A 170 13.79 6.31 15.64
CA SER A 170 12.73 6.18 16.66
C SER A 170 11.79 5.02 16.34
N THR A 171 11.22 5.01 15.14
CA THR A 171 10.19 4.04 14.74
C THR A 171 10.28 3.77 13.25
N LEU A 172 9.99 2.54 12.83
CA LEU A 172 9.78 2.13 11.45
C LEU A 172 8.41 1.46 11.32
N LEU A 173 7.64 1.87 10.32
CA LEU A 173 6.38 1.24 9.94
C LEU A 173 6.58 0.53 8.61
N VAL A 174 6.27 -0.76 8.57
CA VAL A 174 6.34 -1.56 7.35
C VAL A 174 4.93 -2.08 7.06
N ASP A 175 4.32 -1.56 5.99
CA ASP A 175 3.05 -2.04 5.44
C ASP A 175 3.36 -2.84 4.18
N GLU A 176 3.12 -4.14 4.23
CA GLU A 176 3.18 -5.01 3.06
C GLU A 176 1.78 -5.48 2.70
N LYS A 177 1.30 -4.97 1.55
CA LYS A 177 0.13 -5.48 0.85
C LYS A 177 0.59 -6.27 -0.37
N GLY A 178 0.88 -7.55 -0.17
CA GLY A 178 1.15 -8.46 -1.28
C GLY A 178 -0.13 -8.68 -2.09
N THR A 179 -0.17 -8.20 -3.34
CA THR A 179 -1.23 -8.57 -4.30
C THR A 179 -0.62 -9.51 -5.34
N GLU A 180 -1.03 -10.77 -5.35
CA GLU A 180 -0.62 -11.72 -6.38
C GLU A 180 -1.74 -11.86 -7.41
N ALA A 181 -1.49 -11.48 -8.67
CA ALA A 181 -2.39 -11.79 -9.78
C ALA A 181 -2.13 -13.23 -10.27
N ALA A 182 -3.08 -14.13 -10.08
CA ALA A 182 -3.04 -15.54 -10.48
C ALA A 182 -3.20 -15.75 -12.01
N ALA A 183 -2.96 -14.72 -12.83
CA ALA A 183 -3.13 -14.80 -14.27
C ALA A 183 -2.06 -15.67 -14.98
N ALA A 184 -1.03 -16.15 -14.27
CA ALA A 184 -0.02 -17.02 -14.84
C ALA A 184 0.16 -18.30 -14.00
N SER A 185 -0.18 -19.43 -14.63
CA SER A 185 0.15 -20.80 -14.24
C SER A 185 -0.74 -21.45 -13.17
N PHE A 186 -1.82 -22.13 -13.59
CA PHE A 186 -2.13 -23.54 -13.28
C PHE A 186 -3.58 -23.84 -13.68
N ALA A 187 -3.77 -24.30 -14.93
CA ALA A 187 -5.02 -24.95 -15.34
C ALA A 187 -5.12 -26.32 -14.65
N LYS A 188 -5.85 -26.40 -13.53
CA LYS A 188 -6.35 -27.69 -13.03
C LYS A 188 -7.86 -27.75 -13.24
N MET A 189 -8.21 -28.57 -14.20
CA MET A 189 -9.53 -28.76 -14.81
C MET A 189 -10.64 -29.03 -13.77
N VAL A 190 -11.69 -28.22 -13.76
CA VAL A 190 -13.00 -28.57 -13.16
C VAL A 190 -14.09 -28.20 -14.18
N PRO A 191 -14.80 -29.18 -14.77
CA PRO A 191 -15.84 -28.90 -15.75
C PRO A 191 -17.16 -28.70 -15.02
N GLN A 192 -17.58 -27.45 -14.81
CA GLN A 192 -18.99 -27.04 -14.64
C GLN A 192 -19.07 -25.50 -14.45
N CYS A 193 -19.06 -24.74 -15.55
CA CYS A 193 -19.92 -23.56 -15.79
C CYS A 193 -19.56 -22.80 -17.10
N LEU A 194 -20.59 -22.14 -17.64
CA LEU A 194 -20.77 -21.33 -18.85
C LEU A 194 -19.53 -20.78 -19.60
N PHE A 195 -19.58 -20.87 -20.94
CA PHE A 195 -18.61 -20.35 -21.90
C PHE A 195 -18.20 -18.89 -21.63
N ILE A 196 -17.04 -18.70 -21.01
CA ILE A 196 -16.26 -17.47 -21.14
C ILE A 196 -15.65 -17.52 -22.54
N SER A 197 -15.88 -16.48 -23.34
CA SER A 197 -15.26 -16.31 -24.66
C SER A 197 -13.77 -16.64 -24.60
N ASN A 198 -13.37 -17.64 -25.39
CA ASN A 198 -12.03 -18.22 -25.47
C ASN A 198 -11.04 -17.28 -26.22
N GLU A 199 -11.01 -16.00 -25.85
CA GLU A 199 -9.91 -15.13 -26.26
C GLU A 199 -8.79 -15.35 -25.26
N GLY A 200 -7.63 -15.84 -25.74
CA GLY A 200 -6.43 -15.97 -24.92
C GLY A 200 -6.03 -14.65 -24.25
N PRO A 201 -4.97 -14.64 -23.42
CA PRO A 201 -4.52 -13.41 -22.76
C PRO A 201 -4.40 -12.27 -23.77
N LYS A 202 -5.15 -11.20 -23.54
CA LYS A 202 -5.13 -10.02 -24.42
C LYS A 202 -3.76 -9.37 -24.29
N VAL A 203 -3.02 -9.32 -25.39
CA VAL A 203 -1.74 -8.63 -25.45
C VAL A 203 -2.00 -7.14 -25.52
N PHE A 204 -1.55 -6.42 -24.49
CA PHE A 204 -1.52 -4.96 -24.47
C PHE A 204 -0.07 -4.51 -24.62
N THR A 205 0.22 -3.76 -25.68
CA THR A 205 1.52 -3.14 -25.90
C THR A 205 1.40 -1.67 -25.57
N ALA A 206 2.15 -1.21 -24.57
CA ALA A 206 2.33 0.21 -24.30
C ALA A 206 3.64 0.70 -24.90
N ASP A 207 3.56 1.37 -26.04
CA ASP A 207 4.70 1.86 -26.81
C ASP A 207 4.93 3.38 -26.67
N HIS A 208 4.14 4.04 -25.83
CA HIS A 208 4.29 5.45 -25.46
C HIS A 208 3.95 5.66 -23.98
N PRO A 209 4.27 6.83 -23.40
CA PRO A 209 3.95 7.11 -22.02
C PRO A 209 2.44 7.01 -21.72
N PHE A 210 2.08 6.39 -20.60
CA PHE A 210 0.68 6.28 -20.17
C PHE A 210 0.54 6.18 -18.65
N LEU A 211 -0.60 6.65 -18.15
CA LEU A 211 -1.03 6.52 -16.77
C LEU A 211 -1.86 5.25 -16.61
N PHE A 212 -1.66 4.51 -15.53
CA PHE A 212 -2.51 3.38 -15.17
C PHE A 212 -2.95 3.44 -13.71
N ILE A 213 -4.15 2.90 -13.47
CA ILE A 213 -4.77 2.82 -12.15
C ILE A 213 -5.33 1.41 -11.99
N LEU A 214 -4.88 0.70 -10.96
CA LEU A 214 -5.44 -0.57 -10.53
C LEU A 214 -6.35 -0.31 -9.33
N LYS A 215 -7.61 -0.72 -9.42
CA LYS A 215 -8.61 -0.53 -8.36
C LYS A 215 -9.19 -1.85 -7.90
N ALA A 216 -9.56 -1.91 -6.63
CA ALA A 216 -10.38 -2.96 -6.03
C ALA A 216 -11.75 -2.38 -5.70
N GLY A 217 -12.83 -3.13 -5.90
CA GLY A 217 -14.22 -2.62 -5.86
C GLY A 217 -14.91 -2.68 -7.23
N GLY A 218 -16.14 -3.22 -7.25
CA GLY A 218 -17.00 -3.31 -8.44
C GLY A 218 -17.87 -2.06 -8.68
N TYR A 219 -18.68 -2.06 -9.75
CA TYR A 219 -19.60 -0.96 -10.09
C TYR A 219 -20.70 -0.70 -9.03
N GLU A 220 -20.96 -1.67 -8.14
CA GLU A 220 -21.98 -1.61 -7.09
C GLU A 220 -21.43 -1.11 -5.75
N HIS A 221 -20.10 -1.06 -5.57
CA HIS A 221 -19.44 -0.63 -4.35
C HIS A 221 -18.40 0.46 -4.65
N GLU A 222 -18.05 1.22 -3.63
CA GLU A 222 -17.02 2.23 -3.74
C GLU A 222 -15.65 1.57 -3.98
N ALA A 223 -15.01 1.90 -5.09
CA ALA A 223 -13.70 1.39 -5.40
C ALA A 223 -12.60 2.10 -4.62
N THR A 224 -11.49 1.39 -4.35
CA THR A 224 -10.25 1.94 -3.81
C THR A 224 -9.12 1.80 -4.82
N ILE A 225 -8.27 2.82 -4.93
CA ILE A 225 -7.08 2.80 -5.79
C ILE A 225 -6.00 1.98 -5.07
N LEU A 226 -5.74 0.78 -5.58
CA LEU A 226 -4.68 -0.08 -5.07
C LEU A 226 -3.32 0.38 -5.54
N PHE A 227 -3.19 0.67 -6.84
CA PHE A 227 -1.96 1.11 -7.45
C PHE A 227 -2.21 2.21 -8.46
N LEU A 228 -1.27 3.14 -8.53
CA LEU A 228 -1.20 4.19 -9.53
C LEU A 228 0.23 4.21 -10.07
N GLY A 229 0.36 4.40 -11.37
CA GLY A 229 1.67 4.56 -11.97
C GLY A 229 1.68 5.28 -13.29
N GLU A 230 2.84 5.83 -13.61
CA GLU A 230 3.16 6.41 -14.91
C GLU A 230 4.26 5.56 -15.54
N PHE A 231 4.00 5.06 -16.74
CA PHE A 231 4.99 4.33 -17.51
C PHE A 231 5.47 5.23 -18.63
N TYR A 232 6.79 5.34 -18.80
CA TYR A 232 7.46 6.12 -19.84
C TYR A 232 8.21 5.24 -20.85
N GLY A 233 8.21 3.93 -20.66
CA GLY A 233 8.99 2.99 -21.47
C GLY A 233 10.39 2.75 -20.91
N ARG A 234 11.16 1.88 -21.58
CA ARG A 234 12.62 1.91 -21.45
C ARG A 234 13.13 2.78 -22.60
N ASP A 235 14.11 3.63 -22.34
CA ASP A 235 14.98 4.13 -23.42
C ASP A 235 15.44 2.91 -24.22
N ARG A 236 14.99 2.82 -25.47
CA ARG A 236 15.56 1.86 -26.43
C ARG A 236 16.96 2.39 -26.72
N GLN A 237 17.93 2.06 -25.89
CA GLN A 237 19.31 2.07 -26.37
C GLN A 237 19.39 1.01 -27.47
N SER A 238 19.60 1.53 -28.67
CA SER A 238 19.76 0.86 -29.96
C SER A 238 20.80 -0.25 -29.96
#